data_AF-A0A530QRL5-F1
#
_entry.id   AF-A0A530QRL5-F1
#
_cell.length_a   1.000
_cell.length_b   1.000
_cell.length_c   1.000
_cell.angle_alpha   90.00
_cell.angle_beta   90.00
_cell.angle_gamma   90.00
#
_symmetry.space_group_name_H-M   'P 1'
#
loop_
_entity.id
_entity.type
_entity.pdbx_description
1 polymer ?
#
loop_
_entity_poly.entity_id
_entity_poly.type
_entity_poly.pdbx_seq_one_letter_code
_entity_poly.pdbx_strand_id
1 'polypeptide(L)'
;MPQSAEKILDHAPLFREPEYRKMLAEKKLNFECPHPDEIISDQRDFTQTWEYREKNLARKALVVNPAKACQPLGAVFAAAGFERTMSFVHGSQGCVAYYRSHLSRHFKEPAAAVSSSMTEDAAVFGGLKNMVDGLANTYQLYDPKMIAVSTTCMAE
;
A
#
# COMPACT_ATOMS: atom_id res chain seq x y z
N MET A 1 -5.52 34.66 -1.32
CA MET A 1 -4.28 35.38 -0.92
C MET A 1 -3.15 34.38 -1.10
N PRO A 2 -2.07 34.73 -1.82
CA PRO A 2 -0.89 33.86 -1.82
C PRO A 2 -0.43 33.60 -0.38
N GLN A 3 0.22 32.46 -0.17
CA GLN A 3 0.62 31.95 1.15
C GLN A 3 1.15 33.05 2.09
N SER A 4 0.69 33.06 3.34
CA SER A 4 1.23 33.97 4.38
C SER A 4 2.08 33.20 5.37
N ALA A 5 3.25 33.76 5.73
CA ALA A 5 4.12 33.18 6.76
C ALA A 5 3.48 33.19 8.15
N GLU A 6 2.56 34.13 8.41
CA GLU A 6 1.85 34.26 9.68
C GLU A 6 0.72 33.22 9.82
N LYS A 7 0.17 32.76 8.70
CA LYS A 7 -0.89 31.74 8.67
C LYS A 7 -0.74 30.87 7.43
N ILE A 8 0.07 29.83 7.57
CA ILE A 8 0.29 28.85 6.51
C ILE A 8 -1.00 28.08 6.27
N LEU A 9 -1.53 28.16 5.05
CA LEU A 9 -2.60 27.31 4.55
C LEU A 9 -1.99 26.00 4.04
N ASP A 10 -2.33 24.88 4.67
CA ASP A 10 -1.99 23.56 4.14
C ASP A 10 -2.89 23.19 2.94
N HIS A 11 -2.71 21.99 2.39
CA HIS A 11 -3.44 21.53 1.21
C HIS A 11 -4.98 21.59 1.34
N ALA A 12 -5.55 21.50 2.54
CA ALA A 12 -7.01 21.48 2.72
C ALA A 12 -7.67 22.85 2.47
N PRO A 13 -7.26 23.97 3.10
CA PRO A 13 -7.78 25.29 2.81
C PRO A 13 -7.15 25.96 1.59
N LEU A 14 -5.87 25.69 1.28
CA LEU A 14 -5.15 26.38 0.19
C LEU A 14 -5.86 26.24 -1.16
N PHE A 15 -6.26 25.02 -1.53
CA PHE A 15 -6.94 24.78 -2.81
C PHE A 15 -8.39 25.28 -2.86
N ARG A 16 -8.90 25.89 -1.79
CA ARG A 16 -10.20 26.57 -1.77
C ARG A 16 -10.09 28.05 -2.10
N GLU A 17 -8.89 28.60 -2.16
CA GLU A 17 -8.67 29.99 -2.53
C GLU A 17 -9.14 30.24 -3.99
N PRO A 18 -9.64 31.45 -4.30
CA PRO A 18 -10.25 31.75 -5.60
C PRO A 18 -9.36 31.43 -6.81
N GLU A 19 -8.06 31.70 -6.70
CA GLU A 19 -7.05 31.44 -7.73
C GLU A 19 -6.93 29.95 -8.06
N TYR A 20 -6.89 29.08 -7.04
CA TYR A 20 -6.79 27.64 -7.23
C TYR A 20 -8.11 27.03 -7.71
N ARG A 21 -9.26 27.53 -7.22
CA ARG A 21 -10.58 27.12 -7.73
C ARG A 21 -10.73 27.42 -9.21
N LYS A 22 -10.33 28.62 -9.63
CA LYS A 22 -10.33 29.02 -11.04
C LYS A 22 -9.42 28.12 -11.87
N MET A 23 -8.18 27.92 -11.43
CA MET A 23 -7.22 27.05 -12.11
C MET A 23 -7.74 25.61 -12.27
N LEU A 24 -8.33 25.03 -11.23
CA LEU A 24 -8.91 23.68 -11.28
C LEU A 24 -10.14 23.60 -12.19
N ALA A 25 -10.99 24.64 -12.19
CA ALA A 25 -12.14 24.72 -13.10
C ALA A 25 -11.70 24.82 -14.57
N GLU A 26 -10.71 25.65 -14.87
CA GLU A 26 -10.14 25.77 -16.21
C GLU A 26 -9.45 24.47 -16.65
N LYS A 27 -8.76 23.77 -15.73
CA LYS A 27 -8.20 22.45 -16.01
C LYS A 27 -9.28 21.45 -16.38
N LYS A 28 -10.35 21.36 -15.58
CA LYS A 28 -11.51 20.48 -15.82
C LYS A 28 -12.16 20.78 -17.16
N LEU A 29 -12.42 22.06 -17.45
CA LEU A 29 -13.09 22.49 -18.67
C LEU A 29 -12.27 22.23 -19.93
N ASN A 30 -10.98 22.53 -19.89
CA ASN A 30 -10.16 22.60 -21.11
C ASN A 30 -9.39 21.31 -21.41
N PHE A 31 -9.08 20.48 -20.40
CA PHE A 31 -8.09 19.40 -20.56
C PHE A 31 -8.49 18.03 -19.98
N GLU A 32 -9.56 17.92 -19.19
CA GLU A 32 -9.92 16.64 -18.54
C GLU A 32 -10.99 15.83 -19.27
N CYS A 33 -11.69 16.42 -20.25
CA CYS A 33 -12.84 15.81 -20.93
C CYS A 33 -13.85 15.15 -19.96
N PRO A 34 -14.36 15.88 -18.95
CA PRO A 34 -15.21 15.30 -17.92
C PRO A 34 -16.57 14.89 -18.48
N HIS A 35 -17.18 13.85 -17.89
CA HIS A 35 -18.60 13.61 -18.09
C HIS A 35 -19.43 14.80 -17.55
N PRO A 36 -20.58 15.12 -18.18
CA PRO A 36 -21.53 16.10 -17.65
C PRO A 36 -21.96 15.76 -16.21
N ASP A 37 -22.17 16.80 -15.39
CA ASP A 37 -22.49 16.62 -13.96
C ASP A 37 -23.84 15.91 -13.73
N GLU A 38 -24.77 15.99 -14.69
CA GLU A 38 -26.03 15.22 -14.70
C GLU A 38 -25.77 13.71 -14.75
N ILE A 39 -24.94 13.24 -15.70
CA ILE A 39 -24.57 11.82 -15.81
C ILE A 39 -23.88 11.33 -14.54
N ILE A 40 -23.02 12.15 -13.93
CA ILE A 40 -22.35 11.81 -12.66
C ILE A 40 -23.38 11.64 -11.54
N SER A 41 -24.37 12.53 -11.47
CA SER A 41 -25.43 12.48 -10.46
C SER A 41 -26.33 11.26 -10.67
N ASP A 42 -26.74 10.97 -11.90
CA ASP A 42 -27.55 9.80 -12.24
C ASP A 42 -26.84 8.50 -11.88
N GLN A 43 -25.55 8.38 -12.20
CA GLN A 43 -24.76 7.20 -11.83
C GLN A 43 -24.63 7.06 -10.32
N ARG A 44 -24.35 8.15 -9.60
CA ARG A 44 -24.30 8.14 -8.12
C ARG A 44 -25.62 7.60 -7.56
N ASP A 45 -26.75 8.12 -8.03
CA ASP A 45 -28.06 7.77 -7.50
C ASP A 45 -28.42 6.31 -7.87
N PHE A 46 -28.08 5.88 -9.09
CA PHE A 46 -28.21 4.48 -9.51
C PHE A 46 -27.42 3.52 -8.62
N THR A 47 -26.17 3.85 -8.24
CA THR A 47 -25.35 2.98 -7.37
C THR A 47 -25.91 2.78 -5.96
N GLN A 48 -26.87 3.62 -5.54
CA GLN A 48 -27.56 3.51 -4.25
C GLN A 48 -28.86 2.67 -4.32
N THR A 49 -29.25 2.19 -5.51
CA THR A 49 -30.47 1.43 -5.72
C THR A 49 -30.34 -0.07 -5.40
N TRP A 50 -31.49 -0.71 -5.20
CA TRP A 50 -31.58 -2.17 -5.08
C TRP A 50 -31.22 -2.90 -6.37
N GLU A 51 -31.54 -2.33 -7.54
CA GLU A 51 -31.14 -2.90 -8.82
C GLU A 51 -29.62 -3.02 -8.92
N TYR A 52 -28.90 -1.94 -8.56
CA TYR A 52 -27.45 -1.97 -8.55
C TYR A 52 -26.89 -2.96 -7.54
N ARG A 53 -27.49 -3.05 -6.34
CA ARG A 53 -27.09 -4.04 -5.33
C ARG A 53 -27.11 -5.47 -5.88
N GLU A 54 -28.17 -5.86 -6.57
CA GLU A 54 -28.25 -7.22 -7.14
C GLU A 54 -27.13 -7.48 -8.16
N LYS A 55 -26.85 -6.51 -9.05
CA LYS A 55 -25.71 -6.59 -9.99
C LYS A 55 -24.37 -6.67 -9.25
N ASN A 56 -24.22 -5.88 -8.20
CA ASN A 56 -23.02 -5.82 -7.39
C ASN A 56 -22.75 -7.14 -6.65
N LEU A 57 -23.78 -7.77 -6.09
CA LEU A 57 -23.69 -9.06 -5.39
C LEU A 57 -23.57 -10.26 -6.35
N ALA A 58 -24.01 -10.11 -7.60
CA ALA A 58 -23.84 -11.13 -8.63
C ALA A 58 -22.41 -11.24 -9.18
N ARG A 59 -21.47 -10.37 -8.76
CA ARG A 59 -20.07 -10.41 -9.21
C ARG A 59 -19.38 -11.71 -8.80
N LYS A 60 -18.58 -12.27 -9.72
CA LYS A 60 -17.84 -13.53 -9.50
C LYS A 60 -16.31 -13.39 -9.51
N ALA A 61 -15.78 -12.34 -10.15
CA ALA A 61 -14.33 -12.19 -10.35
C ALA A 61 -13.78 -10.86 -9.81
N LEU A 62 -14.46 -9.74 -10.10
CA LEU A 62 -14.03 -8.43 -9.64
C LEU A 62 -14.22 -8.30 -8.12
N VAL A 63 -13.15 -7.88 -7.43
CA VAL A 63 -13.15 -7.52 -6.02
C VAL A 63 -12.88 -6.02 -5.90
N VAL A 64 -13.68 -5.30 -5.10
CA VAL A 64 -13.54 -3.86 -4.87
C VAL A 64 -13.52 -3.64 -3.37
N ASN A 65 -12.58 -2.83 -2.88
CA ASN A 65 -12.38 -2.51 -1.46
C ASN A 65 -12.33 -3.76 -0.55
N PRO A 66 -11.41 -4.72 -0.78
CA PRO A 66 -11.33 -5.92 0.01
C PRO A 66 -11.02 -5.61 1.49
N ALA A 67 -11.77 -6.22 2.40
CA ALA A 67 -11.52 -6.16 3.85
C ALA A 67 -10.57 -7.29 4.30
N LYS A 68 -9.47 -7.50 3.57
CA LYS A 68 -8.42 -8.49 3.90
C LYS A 68 -7.08 -8.06 3.32
N ALA A 69 -6.00 -8.53 3.95
CA ALA A 69 -4.63 -8.43 3.43
C ALA A 69 -4.09 -9.81 3.05
N CYS A 70 -2.84 -9.88 2.56
CA CYS A 70 -2.19 -11.15 2.23
C CYS A 70 -1.42 -11.75 3.42
N GLN A 71 -1.13 -13.05 3.34
CA GLN A 71 -0.59 -13.86 4.45
C GLN A 71 0.68 -13.30 5.11
N PRO A 72 1.71 -12.81 4.38
CA PRO A 72 2.98 -12.47 5.00
C PRO A 72 2.91 -11.25 5.93
N LEU A 73 1.87 -10.39 5.80
CA LEU A 73 1.59 -9.35 6.79
C LEU A 73 1.34 -9.97 8.18
N GLY A 74 0.58 -11.07 8.23
CA GLY A 74 0.32 -11.81 9.46
C GLY A 74 1.57 -12.53 9.98
N ALA A 75 2.41 -13.07 9.09
CA ALA A 75 3.67 -13.69 9.48
C ALA A 75 4.65 -12.69 10.10
N VAL A 76 4.77 -11.49 9.52
CA VAL A 76 5.56 -10.39 10.10
C VAL A 76 5.03 -10.00 11.48
N PHE A 77 3.71 -9.86 11.62
CA PHE A 77 3.08 -9.53 12.89
C PHE A 77 3.34 -10.60 13.96
N ALA A 78 3.18 -11.88 13.61
CA ALA A 78 3.44 -13.00 14.52
C ALA A 78 4.91 -13.06 14.94
N ALA A 79 5.85 -12.89 14.00
CA ALA A 79 7.29 -12.90 14.29
C ALA A 79 7.71 -11.80 15.27
N ALA A 80 7.08 -10.61 15.20
CA ALA A 80 7.34 -9.52 16.13
C ALA A 80 6.97 -9.83 17.59
N GLY A 81 6.17 -10.87 17.84
CA GLY A 81 5.79 -11.32 19.18
C GLY A 81 6.84 -12.17 19.91
N PHE A 82 7.95 -12.53 19.26
CA PHE A 82 8.99 -13.36 19.84
C PHE A 82 10.23 -12.54 20.22
N GLU A 83 10.90 -12.93 21.31
CA GLU A 83 12.05 -12.21 21.86
C GLU A 83 13.15 -12.03 20.81
N ARG A 84 13.56 -10.76 20.57
CA ARG A 84 14.63 -10.37 19.63
C ARG A 84 14.56 -11.12 18.29
N THR A 85 13.36 -11.26 17.75
CA THR A 85 13.11 -11.98 16.49
C THR A 85 13.00 -11.01 15.32
N MET A 86 13.77 -11.25 14.26
CA MET A 86 13.67 -10.49 13.02
C MET A 86 12.80 -11.25 12.02
N SER A 87 11.74 -10.60 11.52
CA SER A 87 10.96 -11.15 10.42
C SER A 87 11.75 -11.02 9.12
N PHE A 88 11.98 -12.14 8.45
CA PHE A 88 12.67 -12.23 7.17
C PHE A 88 11.72 -12.76 6.12
N VAL A 89 11.31 -11.91 5.17
CA VAL A 89 10.39 -12.32 4.11
C VAL A 89 11.21 -12.64 2.85
N HIS A 90 11.33 -13.91 2.53
CA HIS A 90 12.00 -14.38 1.33
C HIS A 90 11.17 -14.05 0.08
N GLY A 91 11.74 -13.28 -0.85
CA GLY A 91 11.08 -12.85 -2.07
C GLY A 91 11.31 -11.38 -2.39
N SER A 92 10.28 -10.74 -2.95
CA SER A 92 10.35 -9.37 -3.46
C SER A 92 10.33 -8.33 -2.32
N GLN A 93 11.29 -7.42 -2.33
CA GLN A 93 11.43 -6.39 -1.28
C GLN A 93 10.26 -5.40 -1.18
N GLY A 94 9.52 -5.18 -2.28
CA GLY A 94 8.36 -4.30 -2.29
C GLY A 94 7.27 -4.75 -1.31
N CYS A 95 7.10 -6.06 -1.12
CA CYS A 95 6.18 -6.63 -0.14
C CYS A 95 6.52 -6.15 1.29
N VAL A 96 7.80 -6.25 1.67
CA VAL A 96 8.28 -5.86 3.01
C VAL A 96 8.07 -4.37 3.27
N ALA A 97 8.31 -3.50 2.28
CA ALA A 97 8.04 -2.07 2.40
C ALA A 97 6.56 -1.80 2.71
N TYR A 98 5.63 -2.51 2.05
CA TYR A 98 4.20 -2.41 2.34
C TYR A 98 3.84 -2.93 3.72
N TYR A 99 4.36 -4.09 4.15
CA TYR A 99 4.04 -4.66 5.46
C TYR A 99 4.47 -3.74 6.60
N ARG A 100 5.73 -3.25 6.54
CA ARG A 100 6.27 -2.30 7.52
C ARG A 100 5.43 -1.03 7.57
N SER A 101 5.15 -0.43 6.41
CA SER A 101 4.34 0.80 6.34
C SER A 101 2.93 0.59 6.87
N HIS A 102 2.32 -0.56 6.59
CA HIS A 102 0.96 -0.87 7.04
C HIS A 102 0.88 -0.97 8.57
N LEU A 103 1.78 -1.74 9.17
CA LEU A 103 1.87 -1.90 10.63
C LEU A 103 2.23 -0.56 11.31
N SER A 104 3.23 0.15 10.80
CA SER A 104 3.65 1.45 11.36
C SER A 104 2.56 2.52 11.27
N ARG A 105 1.77 2.56 10.19
CA ARG A 105 0.65 3.51 10.09
C ARG A 105 -0.45 3.22 11.11
N HIS A 106 -0.66 1.95 11.47
CA HIS A 106 -1.66 1.56 12.46
C HIS A 106 -1.17 1.82 13.89
N PHE A 107 -0.01 1.27 14.26
CA PHE A 107 0.50 1.33 15.62
C PHE A 107 1.26 2.62 15.96
N LYS A 108 1.64 3.42 14.95
CA LYS A 108 2.53 4.59 15.09
C LYS A 108 3.93 4.27 15.64
N GLU A 109 4.34 3.01 15.47
CA GLU A 109 5.62 2.48 15.95
C GLU A 109 6.47 1.92 14.80
N PRO A 110 7.79 1.76 14.98
CA PRO A 110 8.64 1.06 14.02
C PRO A 110 8.21 -0.39 13.83
N ALA A 111 7.99 -0.81 12.58
CA ALA A 111 7.82 -2.22 12.22
C ALA A 111 9.09 -2.71 11.50
N ALA A 112 9.88 -3.55 12.18
CA ALA A 112 11.13 -4.10 11.65
C ALA A 112 10.86 -5.42 10.89
N ALA A 113 11.29 -5.47 9.64
CA ALA A 113 11.29 -6.66 8.80
C ALA A 113 12.31 -6.48 7.67
N VAL A 114 12.90 -7.57 7.21
CA VAL A 114 13.89 -7.60 6.13
C VAL A 114 13.42 -8.49 4.97
N SER A 115 14.07 -8.33 3.82
CA SER A 115 13.79 -9.07 2.58
C SER A 115 15.05 -9.80 2.12
N SER A 116 14.88 -10.92 1.43
CA SER A 116 15.99 -11.53 0.65
C SER A 116 16.28 -10.77 -0.66
N SER A 117 15.37 -9.88 -1.07
CA SER A 117 15.48 -9.00 -2.24
C SER A 117 15.74 -9.77 -3.54
N MET A 118 14.95 -10.80 -3.77
CA MET A 118 14.97 -11.52 -5.05
C MET A 118 14.55 -10.58 -6.19
N THR A 119 15.29 -10.68 -7.30
CA THR A 119 15.04 -9.98 -8.56
C THR A 119 14.59 -10.99 -9.63
N GLU A 120 14.36 -10.51 -10.86
CA GLU A 120 13.90 -11.34 -11.98
C GLU A 120 14.87 -12.49 -12.32
N ASP A 121 16.18 -12.34 -12.09
CA ASP A 121 17.18 -13.40 -12.30
C ASP A 121 16.88 -14.67 -11.48
N ALA A 122 16.25 -14.50 -10.31
CA ALA A 122 15.85 -15.62 -9.45
C ALA A 122 14.69 -16.44 -10.03
N ALA A 123 13.99 -15.94 -11.05
CA ALA A 123 12.99 -16.72 -11.78
C ALA A 123 13.63 -17.87 -12.59
N VAL A 124 14.91 -17.74 -12.98
CA VAL A 124 15.65 -18.78 -13.70
C VAL A 124 16.37 -19.71 -12.73
N PHE A 125 17.04 -19.15 -11.71
CA PHE A 125 17.99 -19.89 -10.88
C PHE A 125 17.51 -20.15 -9.44
N GLY A 126 16.32 -19.67 -9.09
CA GLY A 126 15.81 -19.70 -7.72
C GLY A 126 16.50 -18.70 -6.78
N GLY A 127 15.97 -18.60 -5.55
CA GLY A 127 16.39 -17.62 -4.55
C GLY A 127 17.49 -18.07 -3.60
N LEU A 128 18.20 -19.18 -3.85
CA LEU A 128 19.13 -19.76 -2.87
C LEU A 128 20.21 -18.76 -2.41
N LYS A 129 20.85 -18.06 -3.37
CA LYS A 129 21.88 -17.07 -3.06
C LYS A 129 21.32 -15.93 -2.21
N ASN A 130 20.12 -15.45 -2.55
CA ASN A 130 19.42 -14.43 -1.77
C ASN A 130 19.15 -14.86 -0.33
N MET A 131 18.83 -16.15 -0.11
CA MET A 131 18.63 -16.68 1.24
C MET A 131 19.93 -16.71 2.02
N VAL A 132 21.00 -17.28 1.44
CA VAL A 132 22.31 -17.41 2.10
C VAL A 132 22.86 -16.04 2.48
N ASP A 133 22.96 -15.13 1.51
CA ASP A 133 23.51 -13.80 1.72
C ASP A 133 22.59 -12.96 2.62
N GLY A 134 21.27 -13.08 2.43
CA GLY A 134 20.27 -12.35 3.21
C GLY A 134 20.29 -12.73 4.69
N LEU A 135 20.35 -14.02 5.01
CA LEU A 135 20.44 -14.49 6.41
C LEU A 135 21.74 -14.03 7.06
N ALA A 136 22.88 -14.16 6.36
CA ALA A 136 24.17 -13.72 6.86
C ALA A 136 24.17 -12.20 7.16
N ASN A 137 23.69 -11.39 6.23
CA ASN A 137 23.62 -9.93 6.40
C ASN A 137 22.65 -9.54 7.51
N THR A 138 21.49 -10.18 7.60
CA THR A 138 20.50 -9.90 8.64
C THR A 138 21.06 -10.20 10.02
N TYR A 139 21.72 -11.35 10.17
CA TYR A 139 22.33 -11.75 11.43
C TYR A 139 23.42 -10.76 11.86
N GLN A 140 24.34 -10.40 10.95
CA GLN A 140 25.46 -9.52 11.27
C GLN A 140 25.05 -8.08 11.57
N LEU A 141 24.04 -7.54 10.87
CA LEU A 141 23.66 -6.13 10.99
C LEU A 141 22.70 -5.85 12.15
N TYR A 142 21.82 -6.79 12.48
CA TYR A 142 20.73 -6.55 13.42
C TYR A 142 20.82 -7.38 14.71
N ASP A 143 21.78 -8.32 14.80
CA ASP A 143 22.01 -9.20 15.96
C ASP A 143 20.71 -9.81 16.53
N PRO A 144 19.85 -10.47 15.72
CA PRO A 144 18.63 -11.09 16.23
C PRO A 144 18.94 -12.40 16.98
N LYS A 145 18.15 -12.75 18.00
CA LYS A 145 18.18 -14.08 18.62
C LYS A 145 17.58 -15.16 17.73
N MET A 146 16.62 -14.78 16.88
CA MET A 146 15.95 -15.68 15.94
C MET A 146 15.59 -14.91 14.66
N ILE A 147 15.71 -15.58 13.51
CA ILE A 147 15.20 -15.09 12.23
C ILE A 147 14.01 -15.95 11.83
N ALA A 148 12.84 -15.34 11.70
CA ALA A 148 11.60 -16.02 11.33
C ALA A 148 11.32 -15.81 9.84
N VAL A 149 11.49 -16.87 9.05
CA VAL A 149 11.35 -16.83 7.59
C VAL A 149 9.89 -17.04 7.18
N SER A 150 9.41 -16.17 6.28
CA SER A 150 8.15 -16.33 5.52
C SER A 150 8.41 -16.00 4.04
N THR A 151 7.40 -16.11 3.17
CA THR A 151 7.58 -15.99 1.71
C THR A 151 6.66 -14.94 1.09
N THR A 152 7.11 -14.27 0.02
CA THR A 152 6.22 -13.50 -0.86
C THR A 152 5.68 -14.39 -1.97
N CYS A 153 4.64 -13.93 -2.68
CA CYS A 153 4.05 -14.68 -3.79
C CYS A 153 4.97 -14.89 -5.01
N MET A 154 6.14 -14.24 -5.08
CA MET A 154 7.13 -14.50 -6.14
C MET A 154 8.04 -15.68 -5.81
N ALA A 155 8.23 -15.97 -4.52
CA ALA A 155 9.07 -17.07 -4.06
C ALA A 155 8.29 -18.38 -3.89
N GLU A 156 6.96 -18.30 -3.82
CA GLU A 156 6.03 -19.44 -3.88
C GLU A 156 5.86 -19.94 -5.32
#